data_AF-A0A9W4NMV0-F1
#
_entry.id   AF-A0A9W4NMV0-F1
#
_cell.length_a   1.000
_cell.length_b   1.000
_cell.length_c   1.000
_cell.angle_alpha   90.00
_cell.angle_beta   90.00
_cell.angle_gamma   90.00
#
_symmetry.space_group_name_H-M   'P 1'
#
loop_
_entity.id
_entity.type
_entity.pdbx_description
1 polymer ?
#
loop_
_entity_poly.entity_id
_entity_poly.type
_entity_poly.pdbx_seq_one_letter_code
_entity_poly.pdbx_strand_id
1 'polypeptide(L)'
;MSKSTTDIFMSIKPEHIQNIALRTKNHEYRSYLLPQSIQRIWFYTSSPIQSLEYVAHISHGKRPGEVPEDGGIGNAEFNIGLKKSGYGYEILTLWKLKDPITLKQAIADGFLKGPPQKYCWVPLGFLEEFPLESLTHLFSTIE
;
A
#
# COMPACT_ATOMS: atom_id res chain seq x y z
N MET A 1 2.58 22.11 -5.48
CA MET A 1 2.25 20.89 -6.24
C MET A 1 0.83 20.45 -5.87
N SER A 2 -0.02 20.25 -6.87
CA SER A 2 -1.31 19.59 -6.72
C SER A 2 -1.10 18.16 -6.22
N LYS A 3 -2.05 17.63 -5.45
CA LYS A 3 -2.00 16.29 -4.89
C LYS A 3 -3.19 15.47 -5.37
N SER A 4 -2.99 14.17 -5.46
CA SER A 4 -4.06 13.20 -5.70
C SER A 4 -5.09 13.22 -4.56
N THR A 5 -6.32 12.88 -4.90
CA THR A 5 -7.42 12.64 -3.95
C THR A 5 -7.72 11.15 -3.76
N THR A 6 -7.02 10.27 -4.51
CA THR A 6 -7.24 8.82 -4.53
C THR A 6 -5.97 7.99 -4.28
N ASP A 7 -4.78 8.60 -4.36
CA ASP A 7 -3.48 7.93 -4.20
C ASP A 7 -2.72 8.47 -2.98
N ILE A 8 -2.22 7.55 -2.16
CA ILE A 8 -1.39 7.88 -0.99
C ILE A 8 -0.06 7.12 -0.98
N PHE A 9 0.99 7.76 -0.44
CA PHE A 9 2.20 7.07 0.00
C PHE A 9 2.01 6.54 1.42
N MET A 10 2.44 5.31 1.67
CA MET A 10 2.35 4.66 2.98
C MET A 10 3.58 3.80 3.24
N SER A 11 4.09 3.83 4.47
CA SER A 11 5.20 2.95 4.87
C SER A 11 4.72 1.53 5.14
N ILE A 12 5.49 0.54 4.67
CA ILE A 12 5.32 -0.88 4.94
C ILE A 12 6.66 -1.51 5.30
N LYS A 13 6.65 -2.57 6.11
CA LYS A 13 7.87 -3.32 6.42
C LYS A 13 8.23 -4.32 5.31
N PRO A 14 9.52 -4.63 5.11
CA PRO A 14 9.96 -5.58 4.09
C PRO A 14 9.22 -6.92 4.12
N GLU A 15 9.03 -7.52 5.30
CA GLU A 15 8.36 -8.81 5.43
C GLU A 15 6.89 -8.77 4.99
N HIS A 16 6.21 -7.64 5.21
CA HIS A 16 4.79 -7.51 4.86
C HIS A 16 4.60 -7.33 3.36
N ILE A 17 5.43 -6.50 2.71
CA ILE A 17 5.31 -6.33 1.26
C ILE A 17 5.75 -7.58 0.49
N GLN A 18 6.73 -8.32 1.00
CA GLN A 18 7.11 -9.63 0.45
C GLN A 18 5.96 -10.64 0.54
N ASN A 19 5.29 -10.73 1.71
CA ASN A 19 4.13 -11.60 1.85
C ASN A 19 2.96 -11.20 0.95
N ILE A 20 2.78 -9.90 0.70
CA ILE A 20 1.78 -9.40 -0.26
C ILE A 20 2.16 -9.80 -1.69
N ALA A 21 3.42 -9.60 -2.09
CA ALA A 21 3.91 -9.98 -3.42
C ALA A 21 3.83 -11.51 -3.65
N LEU A 22 4.04 -12.31 -2.61
CA LEU A 22 3.86 -13.77 -2.62
C LEU A 22 2.40 -14.23 -2.47
N ARG A 23 1.46 -13.28 -2.30
CA ARG A 23 0.02 -13.52 -2.09
C ARG A 23 -0.31 -14.33 -0.83
N THR A 24 0.63 -14.48 0.10
CA THR A 24 0.39 -15.11 1.41
C THR A 24 -0.27 -14.14 2.39
N LYS A 25 -0.11 -12.83 2.17
CA LYS A 25 -0.85 -11.76 2.87
C LYS A 25 -1.72 -11.01 1.87
N ASN A 26 -3.03 -11.07 2.04
CA ASN A 26 -4.00 -10.47 1.10
C ASN A 26 -4.65 -9.18 1.61
N HIS A 27 -4.38 -8.77 2.86
CA HIS A 27 -4.90 -7.52 3.41
C HIS A 27 -3.79 -6.68 4.04
N GLU A 28 -3.85 -5.36 3.86
CA GLU A 28 -3.10 -4.38 4.65
C GLU A 28 -3.94 -3.94 5.85
N TYR A 29 -3.35 -3.88 7.06
CA TYR A 29 -4.10 -3.60 8.29
C TYR A 29 -3.69 -2.28 8.93
N ARG A 30 -4.67 -1.44 9.29
CA ARG A 30 -4.43 -0.15 9.97
C ARG A 30 -5.32 0.06 11.18
N SER A 31 -4.83 0.82 12.14
CA SER A 31 -5.59 1.24 13.33
C SER A 31 -6.60 2.36 13.03
N TYR A 32 -6.55 2.95 11.83
CA TYR A 32 -7.41 4.05 11.41
C TYR A 32 -8.08 3.75 10.07
N LEU A 33 -9.26 4.33 9.87
CA LEU A 33 -10.00 4.28 8.61
C LEU A 33 -9.36 5.23 7.60
N LEU A 34 -9.13 4.74 6.39
CA LEU A 34 -8.73 5.54 5.24
C LEU A 34 -9.96 6.26 4.67
N PRO A 35 -9.83 7.52 4.20
CA PRO A 35 -10.87 8.18 3.42
C PRO A 35 -11.40 7.28 2.28
N GLN A 36 -12.71 7.26 2.07
CA GLN A 36 -13.35 6.44 1.03
C GLN A 36 -12.87 6.75 -0.40
N SER A 37 -12.33 7.95 -0.63
CA SER A 37 -11.77 8.33 -1.92
C SER A 37 -10.45 7.61 -2.24
N ILE A 38 -9.75 7.06 -1.24
CA ILE A 38 -8.49 6.37 -1.46
C ILE A 38 -8.76 5.04 -2.16
N GLN A 39 -8.12 4.89 -3.31
CA GLN A 39 -8.15 3.67 -4.12
C GLN A 39 -6.80 2.98 -4.09
N ARG A 40 -5.70 3.75 -4.05
CA ARG A 40 -4.36 3.21 -4.24
C ARG A 40 -3.38 3.62 -3.16
N ILE A 41 -2.54 2.66 -2.79
CA ILE A 41 -1.44 2.84 -1.86
C ILE A 41 -0.13 2.58 -2.58
N TRP A 42 0.71 3.61 -2.65
CA TRP A 42 2.10 3.53 -3.07
C TRP A 42 2.97 3.25 -1.84
N PHE A 43 3.53 2.05 -1.80
CA PHE A 43 4.27 1.55 -0.66
C PHE A 43 5.72 2.00 -0.68
N TYR A 44 6.10 2.75 0.35
CA TYR A 44 7.48 2.95 0.75
C TYR A 44 7.88 1.78 1.66
N THR A 45 8.84 0.97 1.23
CA THR A 45 9.36 -0.12 2.06
C THR A 45 10.40 0.44 3.02
N SER A 46 10.22 0.19 4.32
CA SER A 46 11.12 0.69 5.35
C SER A 46 12.51 0.03 5.29
N SER A 47 13.39 0.43 6.21
CA SER A 47 14.72 -0.18 6.37
C SER A 47 14.66 -1.72 6.38
N PRO A 48 15.60 -2.41 5.71
CA PRO A 48 16.80 -1.88 5.04
C PRO A 48 16.60 -1.43 3.58
N ILE A 49 15.39 -1.57 3.02
CA ILE A 49 15.16 -1.33 1.58
C ILE A 49 15.07 0.17 1.25
N GLN A 50 14.28 0.92 2.03
CA GLN A 50 14.18 2.39 1.95
C GLN A 50 13.84 2.95 0.56
N SER A 51 12.87 2.35 -0.13
CA SER A 51 12.46 2.71 -1.49
C SER A 51 10.93 2.69 -1.66
N LEU A 52 10.42 3.46 -2.61
CA LEU A 52 9.10 3.26 -3.21
C LEU A 52 9.23 2.20 -4.31
N GLU A 53 8.43 1.14 -4.22
CA GLU A 53 8.52 0.01 -5.17
C GLU A 53 7.17 -0.51 -5.63
N TYR A 54 6.20 -0.59 -4.73
CA TYR A 54 4.94 -1.27 -5.00
C TYR A 54 3.79 -0.30 -4.96
N VAL A 55 2.78 -0.53 -5.79
CA VAL A 55 1.48 0.13 -5.67
C VAL A 55 0.41 -0.93 -5.60
N ALA A 56 -0.52 -0.76 -4.66
CA ALA A 56 -1.67 -1.62 -4.49
C ALA A 56 -2.96 -0.85 -4.77
N HIS A 57 -3.84 -1.43 -5.57
CA HIS A 57 -5.26 -1.06 -5.58
C HIS A 57 -5.94 -1.84 -4.46
N ILE A 58 -6.74 -1.15 -3.65
CA ILE A 58 -7.30 -1.72 -2.42
C ILE A 58 -8.82 -1.62 -2.35
N SER A 59 -9.42 -2.51 -1.56
CA SER A 59 -10.85 -2.39 -1.20
C SER A 59 -11.11 -1.22 -0.26
N HIS A 60 -12.39 -0.96 0.01
CA HIS A 60 -12.79 -0.21 1.21
C HIS A 60 -12.37 -0.94 2.50
N GLY A 61 -12.29 -0.19 3.60
CA GLY A 61 -11.88 -0.72 4.90
C GLY A 61 -12.93 -1.66 5.50
N LYS A 62 -12.50 -2.88 5.82
CA LYS A 62 -13.26 -3.95 6.49
C LYS A 62 -12.94 -3.98 7.99
N ARG A 63 -13.93 -4.21 8.84
CA ARG A 63 -13.80 -4.37 10.30
C ARG A 63 -13.54 -5.82 10.70
N PRO A 64 -13.11 -6.08 11.96
CA PRO A 64 -13.04 -7.44 12.48
C PRO A 64 -14.35 -8.20 12.27
N GLY A 65 -14.26 -9.40 11.69
CA GLY A 65 -15.42 -10.24 11.32
C GLY A 65 -15.85 -10.10 9.86
N GLU A 66 -15.36 -9.09 9.13
CA GLU A 66 -15.70 -8.85 7.71
C GLU A 66 -14.61 -9.34 6.74
N VAL A 67 -13.44 -9.76 7.23
CA VAL A 67 -12.34 -10.26 6.39
C VAL A 67 -12.52 -11.77 6.13
N PRO A 68 -12.37 -12.27 4.89
CA PRO A 68 -12.45 -13.70 4.61
C PRO A 68 -11.35 -14.51 5.33
N GLU A 69 -11.73 -15.67 5.88
CA GLU A 69 -10.78 -16.64 6.46
C GLU A 69 -10.24 -17.61 5.41
N ASP A 70 -9.63 -17.04 4.36
CA ASP A 70 -9.13 -17.75 3.18
C ASP A 70 -7.64 -18.15 3.27
N GLY A 71 -7.07 -18.13 4.48
CA GLY A 71 -5.67 -18.43 4.74
C GLY A 71 -4.71 -17.24 4.62
N GLY A 72 -5.20 -16.03 4.33
CA GLY A 72 -4.39 -14.82 4.35
C GLY A 72 -3.75 -14.53 5.72
N ILE A 73 -2.45 -14.26 5.74
CA ILE A 73 -1.68 -13.98 6.96
C ILE A 73 -2.31 -12.82 7.74
N GLY A 74 -2.77 -13.12 8.95
CA GLY A 74 -3.35 -12.15 9.87
C GLY A 74 -4.87 -12.04 9.84
N ASN A 75 -5.57 -12.73 8.93
CA ASN A 75 -7.03 -12.60 8.77
C ASN A 75 -7.78 -13.11 10.00
N ALA A 76 -7.48 -14.35 10.42
CA ALA A 76 -8.09 -14.94 11.61
C ALA A 76 -7.84 -14.07 12.85
N GLU A 77 -6.58 -13.69 13.14
CA GLU A 77 -6.27 -12.87 14.33
C GLU A 77 -6.89 -11.47 14.26
N PHE A 78 -7.04 -10.91 13.06
CA PHE A 78 -7.75 -9.64 12.89
C PHE A 78 -9.24 -9.78 13.22
N ASN A 79 -9.90 -10.82 12.68
CA ASN A 79 -11.33 -11.03 12.87
C ASN A 79 -11.73 -11.25 14.33
N ILE A 80 -10.90 -11.97 15.09
CA ILE A 80 -11.15 -12.21 16.53
C ILE A 80 -10.62 -11.08 17.43
N GLY A 81 -10.17 -9.95 16.87
CA GLY A 81 -9.78 -8.76 17.63
C GLY A 81 -8.42 -8.86 18.34
N LEU A 82 -7.55 -9.81 17.96
CA LEU A 82 -6.20 -9.93 18.53
C LEU A 82 -5.20 -8.94 17.93
N LYS A 83 -5.55 -8.24 16.85
CA LYS A 83 -4.74 -7.16 16.28
C LYS A 83 -5.14 -5.80 16.86
N LYS A 84 -4.15 -4.93 17.07
CA LYS A 84 -4.38 -3.50 17.38
C LYS A 84 -5.01 -2.72 16.21
N SER A 85 -5.01 -3.31 15.02
CA SER A 85 -5.61 -2.72 13.83
C SER A 85 -7.13 -2.83 13.88
N GLY A 86 -7.82 -1.77 13.49
CA GLY A 86 -9.30 -1.74 13.45
C GLY A 86 -9.88 -1.93 12.05
N TYR A 87 -9.04 -1.85 11.02
CA TYR A 87 -9.46 -1.92 9.62
C TYR A 87 -8.48 -2.75 8.78
N GLY A 88 -9.01 -3.61 7.91
CA GLY A 88 -8.31 -4.36 6.88
C GLY A 88 -8.70 -3.90 5.48
N TYR A 89 -7.71 -3.76 4.61
CA TYR A 89 -7.89 -3.35 3.21
C TYR A 89 -7.38 -4.47 2.33
N GLU A 90 -8.25 -5.09 1.56
CA GLU A 90 -7.87 -6.15 0.64
C GLU A 90 -6.96 -5.60 -0.45
N ILE A 91 -5.90 -6.33 -0.79
CA ILE A 91 -5.03 -6.02 -1.92
C ILE A 91 -5.67 -6.64 -3.17
N LEU A 92 -6.35 -5.81 -3.95
CA LEU A 92 -7.08 -6.24 -5.15
C LEU A 92 -6.15 -6.42 -6.35
N THR A 93 -5.18 -5.52 -6.49
CA THR A 93 -4.20 -5.55 -7.58
C THR A 93 -2.87 -5.04 -7.04
N LEU A 94 -1.77 -5.65 -7.47
CA LEU A 94 -0.42 -5.21 -7.10
C LEU A 94 0.42 -4.98 -8.35
N TRP A 95 1.03 -3.81 -8.43
CA TRP A 95 2.06 -3.48 -9.42
C TRP A 95 3.38 -3.17 -8.73
N LYS A 96 4.45 -3.22 -9.52
CA LYS A 96 5.81 -2.88 -9.11
C LYS A 96 6.47 -1.94 -10.11
N LEU A 97 7.15 -0.91 -9.60
CA LEU A 97 8.06 -0.08 -10.36
C LEU A 97 9.20 -0.94 -10.94
N LYS A 98 9.60 -0.66 -12.18
CA LYS A 98 10.76 -1.30 -12.80
C LYS A 98 12.04 -0.91 -12.07
N ASP A 99 12.16 0.38 -11.79
CA ASP A 99 13.27 0.98 -11.06
C ASP A 99 12.76 1.54 -9.72
N PRO A 100 13.19 0.97 -8.57
CA PRO A 100 12.83 1.47 -7.25
C PRO A 100 13.29 2.92 -7.03
N ILE A 101 12.44 3.75 -6.44
CA ILE A 101 12.78 5.13 -6.12
C ILE A 101 13.24 5.19 -4.67
N THR A 102 14.54 5.43 -4.44
CA THR A 102 15.09 5.51 -3.08
C THR A 102 14.48 6.68 -2.30
N LEU A 103 14.47 6.61 -0.97
CA LEU A 103 14.03 7.72 -0.13
C LEU A 103 14.78 9.02 -0.43
N LYS A 104 16.09 8.92 -0.68
CA LYS A 104 16.94 10.07 -1.02
C LYS A 104 16.46 10.74 -2.32
N GLN A 105 16.18 9.94 -3.35
CA GLN A 105 15.67 10.43 -4.62
C GLN A 105 14.27 11.04 -4.47
N ALA A 106 13.35 10.33 -3.81
CA ALA A 106 11.99 10.83 -3.58
C ALA A 106 11.96 12.16 -2.80
N ILE A 107 12.95 12.42 -1.93
CA ILE A 107 13.10 13.71 -1.25
C ILE A 107 13.67 14.77 -2.19
N ALA A 108 14.71 14.43 -2.97
CA ALA A 108 15.33 15.36 -3.93
C ALA A 108 14.33 15.84 -4.99
N ASP A 109 13.47 14.93 -5.46
CA ASP A 109 12.44 15.20 -6.47
C ASP A 109 11.18 15.83 -5.84
N GLY A 110 11.14 16.00 -4.52
CA GLY A 110 10.05 16.65 -3.80
C GLY A 110 8.78 15.81 -3.62
N PHE A 111 8.83 14.51 -3.93
CA PHE A 111 7.73 13.57 -3.74
C PHE A 111 7.45 13.27 -2.27
N LEU A 112 8.51 13.18 -1.46
CA LEU A 112 8.44 12.92 -0.03
C LEU A 112 9.26 13.96 0.75
N LYS A 113 8.87 14.20 2.01
CA LYS A 113 9.70 14.96 2.96
C LYS A 113 10.52 14.06 3.90
N GLY A 114 10.34 12.75 3.75
CA GLY A 114 10.75 11.72 4.68
C GLY A 114 9.81 10.52 4.58
N PRO A 115 10.11 9.43 5.31
CA PRO A 115 9.30 8.21 5.27
C PRO A 115 7.90 8.48 5.87
N PRO A 116 6.79 8.11 5.19
CA PRO A 116 5.45 8.36 5.68
C PRO A 116 5.19 7.72 7.07
N GLN A 117 4.82 8.52 8.06
CA GLN A 117 4.52 8.00 9.42
C GLN A 117 3.09 7.43 9.53
N LYS A 118 2.13 8.07 8.85
CA LYS A 118 0.76 7.60 8.69
C LYS A 118 0.53 7.23 7.23
N TYR A 119 0.20 8.24 6.42
CA TYR A 119 0.26 8.27 4.97
C TYR A 119 0.37 9.73 4.55
N CYS A 120 0.74 10.00 3.30
CA CYS A 120 0.61 11.32 2.69
C CYS A 120 0.07 11.20 1.26
N TRP A 121 -0.66 12.21 0.80
CA TRP A 121 -1.18 12.25 -0.57
C TRP A 121 -0.05 12.34 -1.59
N VAL A 122 -0.15 11.54 -2.65
CA VAL A 122 0.82 11.50 -3.75
C VAL A 122 0.69 12.79 -4.58
N PRO A 123 1.79 13.48 -4.94
CA PRO A 123 1.75 14.61 -5.88
C PRO A 123 1.28 14.17 -7.27
N LEU A 124 0.52 15.00 -7.99
CA LEU A 124 0.06 14.63 -9.33
C LEU A 124 1.21 14.41 -10.32
N GLY A 125 2.27 15.22 -10.25
CA GLY A 125 3.46 15.04 -11.09
C GLY A 125 4.14 13.67 -10.91
N PHE A 126 4.05 13.06 -9.72
CA PHE A 126 4.53 11.70 -9.53
C PHE A 126 3.68 10.68 -10.30
N LEU A 127 2.36 10.84 -10.32
CA LEU A 127 1.47 9.94 -11.07
C LEU A 127 1.61 10.11 -12.58
N GLU A 128 1.94 11.33 -13.04
CA GLU A 128 2.25 11.63 -14.44
C GLU A 128 3.58 10.97 -14.87
N GLU A 129 4.59 10.97 -13.99
CA GLU A 129 5.89 10.35 -14.25
C GLU A 129 5.86 8.81 -14.16
N PHE A 130 5.04 8.27 -13.25
CA PHE A 130 4.90 6.84 -13.01
C PHE A 130 3.45 6.36 -13.25
N PRO A 131 2.95 6.40 -14.50
CA PRO A 131 1.61 5.94 -14.81
C PRO A 131 1.50 4.42 -14.60
N LEU A 132 0.34 3.93 -14.15
CA LEU A 132 0.15 2.52 -13.77
C LEU A 132 0.43 1.56 -14.93
N GLU A 133 0.14 1.97 -16.16
CA GLU A 133 0.34 1.21 -17.39
C GLU A 133 1.83 0.95 -17.69
N SER A 134 2.73 1.74 -17.11
CA SER A 134 4.18 1.57 -17.25
C SER A 134 4.77 0.56 -16.25
N LEU A 135 4.01 0.21 -15.21
CA LEU A 135 4.45 -0.62 -14.10
C LEU A 135 4.32 -2.11 -14.42
N THR A 136 5.16 -2.92 -13.78
CA THR A 136 5.05 -4.37 -13.87
C THR A 136 3.86 -4.84 -13.04
N HIS A 137 2.83 -5.34 -13.69
CA HIS A 137 1.69 -5.97 -13.03
C HIS A 137 2.10 -7.32 -12.43
N LEU A 138 1.88 -7.51 -11.12
CA LEU A 138 2.20 -8.75 -10.41
C LEU A 138 1.00 -9.69 -10.32
N PHE A 139 -0.17 -9.18 -9.90
CA PHE A 139 -1.42 -9.94 -9.88
C PHE A 139 -2.65 -9.02 -9.77
N SER A 140 -3.81 -9.57 -10.13
CA SER A 140 -5.15 -9.02 -9.87
C SER A 140 -6.05 -10.12 -9.29
N THR A 141 -6.94 -9.77 -8.36
CA THR A 141 -8.02 -10.63 -7.84
C THR A 141 -9.38 -10.26 -8.42
N ILE A 142 -9.44 -9.16 -9.18
CA ILE A 142 -10.61 -8.75 -9.95
C ILE A 142 -10.48 -9.40 -11.33
N GLU A 143 -11.43 -10.27 -11.68
CA GLU A 143 -11.60 -10.85 -13.02
C GLU A 143 -12.05 -9.80 -14.06
#